data_AF-A0A2D7Z8D3-F1
#
_entry.id   AF-A0A2D7Z8D3-F1
#
_cell.length_a   1.000
_cell.length_b   1.000
_cell.length_c   1.000
_cell.angle_alpha   90.00
_cell.angle_beta   90.00
_cell.angle_gamma   90.00
#
_symmetry.space_group_name_H-M   'P 1'
#
loop_
_entity.id
_entity.type
_entity.pdbx_description
1 polymer ?
#
loop_
_entity_poly.entity_id
_entity_poly.type
_entity_poly.pdbx_seq_one_letter_code
_entity_poly.pdbx_strand_id
1 'polypeptide(L)' 'MADRREDAKRRLSDLSSRAKRSSQGMDVASIVEAVIGAIPERELIDLVEAAFQSNGSNPMRESEMVEGILALSEWKEENR' A
#
# COMPACT_ATOMS: atom_id res chain seq x y z
N MET A 1 8.08 -9.62 11.99
CA MET A 1 6.76 -9.26 11.41
C MET A 1 6.18 -7.96 11.97
N ALA A 2 6.27 -7.70 13.29
CA ALA A 2 5.82 -6.42 13.87
C ALA A 2 6.62 -5.22 13.34
N ASP A 3 7.94 -5.34 13.22
CA ASP A 3 8.80 -4.25 12.72
C ASP A 3 8.49 -3.87 11.26
N ARG A 4 8.21 -4.85 10.40
CA ARG A 4 7.83 -4.64 8.99
C ARG A 4 6.54 -3.80 8.87
N ARG A 5 5.56 -4.05 9.74
CA ARG A 5 4.27 -3.33 9.75
C ARG A 5 4.43 -1.90 10.28
N GLU A 6 5.20 -1.74 11.35
CA GLU A 6 5.49 -0.42 11.93
C GLU A 6 6.24 0.46 10.93
N ASP A 7 7.25 -0.08 10.26
CA ASP A 7 8.00 0.63 9.22
C ASP A 7 7.14 0.96 7.99
N ALA A 8 6.30 0.02 7.56
CA ALA A 8 5.35 0.24 6.46
C ALA A 8 4.39 1.38 6.78
N LYS A 9 3.84 1.40 8.00
CA LYS A 9 2.95 2.46 8.48
C LYS A 9 3.67 3.81 8.51
N ARG A 10 4.91 3.86 9.02
CA ARG A 10 5.72 5.09 9.03
C ARG A 10 5.95 5.64 7.63
N ARG A 11 6.35 4.78 6.68
CA ARG A 11 6.57 5.15 5.28
C ARG A 11 5.30 5.65 4.61
N LEU A 12 4.18 4.96 4.83
CA LEU A 12 2.88 5.35 4.29
C LEU A 12 2.37 6.69 4.88
N SER A 13 2.51 6.90 6.20
CA SER A 13 2.14 8.16 6.84
C SER A 13 3.00 9.34 6.37
N ASP A 14 4.29 9.12 6.09
CA ASP A 14 5.15 10.15 5.50
C ASP A 14 4.75 10.49 4.05
N LEU A 15 4.45 9.48 3.23
CA LEU A 15 3.90 9.68 1.87
C LEU A 15 2.60 10.49 1.91
N SER A 16 1.66 10.10 2.77
CA SER A 16 0.38 10.78 3.02
C SER A 16 0.59 12.24 3.42
N SER A 17 1.58 12.51 4.27
CA SER A 17 1.94 13.87 4.69
C SER A 17 2.52 14.70 3.55
N ARG A 18 3.35 14.11 2.70
CA ARG A 18 3.92 14.77 1.50
C ARG A 18 2.85 15.06 0.46
N ALA A 19 1.97 14.11 0.17
CA ALA A 19 0.85 14.24 -0.76
C ALA A 19 -0.09 15.39 -0.37
N LYS A 20 -0.46 15.49 0.91
CA LYS A 20 -1.26 16.59 1.46
C LYS A 20 -0.59 17.96 1.24
N ARG A 21 0.72 18.06 1.47
CA ARG A 21 1.47 19.32 1.25
C ARG A 21 1.55 19.72 -0.21
N SER A 22 1.60 18.75 -1.12
CA SER A 22 1.72 18.99 -2.57
C SER A 22 0.37 19.19 -3.27
N SER A 23 -0.78 19.06 -2.58
CA SER A 23 -2.12 18.92 -3.20
C SER A 23 -2.18 17.86 -4.31
N GLN A 24 -1.25 16.89 -4.27
CA GLN A 24 -1.19 15.79 -5.21
C GLN A 24 -1.78 14.56 -4.52
N GLY A 25 -2.67 13.84 -5.21
CA GLY A 25 -3.13 12.54 -4.73
C GLY A 25 -1.98 11.54 -4.62
N MET A 26 -2.18 10.47 -3.85
CA MET A 26 -1.26 9.33 -3.85
C MET A 26 -1.73 8.34 -4.92
N ASP A 27 -0.85 8.01 -5.86
CA ASP A 27 -1.10 6.90 -6.78
C ASP A 27 -0.87 5.55 -6.07
N VAL A 28 -1.49 4.50 -6.61
CA VAL A 28 -1.45 3.15 -6.02
C VAL A 28 -0.02 2.62 -5.98
N ALA A 29 0.81 2.87 -7.00
CA ALA A 29 2.18 2.39 -7.03
C ALA A 29 3.02 2.99 -5.88
N SER A 30 2.89 4.30 -5.64
CA SER A 30 3.53 4.99 -4.51
C SER A 30 3.08 4.43 -3.15
N ILE A 31 1.79 4.11 -3.01
CA ILE A 31 1.25 3.51 -1.78
C ILE A 31 1.87 2.12 -1.55
N VAL A 32 1.89 1.27 -2.58
CA VAL A 32 2.45 -0.08 -2.49
C VAL A 32 3.94 -0.02 -2.18
N GLU A 33 4.70 0.82 -2.89
CA GLU A 33 6.13 1.04 -2.64
C GLU A 33 6.40 1.46 -1.19
N ALA A 34 5.62 2.41 -0.66
CA ALA A 34 5.75 2.85 0.72
C ALA A 34 5.54 1.70 1.72
N VAL A 35 4.55 0.82 1.46
CA VAL A 35 4.26 -0.32 2.33
C VAL A 35 5.34 -1.40 2.24
N ILE A 36 5.71 -1.86 1.05
CA ILE A 36 6.66 -2.97 0.90
C ILE A 36 8.12 -2.53 1.09
N GLY A 37 8.42 -1.24 0.88
CA GLY A 37 9.75 -0.65 1.08
C GLY A 37 10.74 -0.94 -0.03
N ALA A 38 10.24 -1.35 -1.19
CA ALA A 38 10.99 -1.69 -2.39
C ALA A 38 10.15 -1.31 -3.62
N ILE A 39 10.79 -1.23 -4.78
CA ILE A 39 10.11 -0.97 -6.05
C ILE A 39 9.14 -2.14 -6.33
N PRO A 40 7.82 -1.90 -6.37
CA PRO A 40 6.86 -2.95 -6.57
C PRO A 40 6.85 -3.45 -8.02
N GLU A 41 6.65 -4.75 -8.18
CA GLU A 41 6.38 -5.34 -9.49
C GLU A 41 4.97 -4.96 -9.97
N ARG A 42 4.79 -4.82 -11.29
CA ARG A 42 3.53 -4.40 -11.90
C ARG A 42 2.34 -5.27 -11.49
N GLU A 43 2.53 -6.58 -11.43
CA GLU A 43 1.48 -7.52 -11.03
C GLU A 43 0.92 -7.25 -9.62
N LEU A 44 1.79 -6.86 -8.68
CA LEU A 44 1.35 -6.52 -7.32
C LEU A 44 0.57 -5.20 -7.31
N ILE A 45 1.00 -4.23 -8.12
CA ILE A 45 0.27 -2.97 -8.28
C ILE A 45 -1.13 -3.24 -8.84
N ASP A 46 -1.22 -4.03 -9.91
CA ASP A 46 -2.49 -4.36 -10.58
C ASP A 46 -3.46 -5.08 -9.61
N LEU A 47 -2.95 -5.99 -8.77
CA LEU A 47 -3.73 -6.67 -7.71
C LEU A 47 -4.27 -5.68 -6.66
N VAL A 48 -3.42 -4.79 -6.16
CA VAL A 48 -3.82 -3.79 -5.15
C VAL A 48 -4.81 -2.78 -5.74
N GLU A 49 -4.61 -2.38 -6.99
CA GLU A 49 -5.53 -1.48 -7.71
C GLU A 49 -6.92 -2.12 -7.86
N ALA A 50 -6.99 -3.39 -8.27
CA ALA A 50 -8.24 -4.13 -8.34
C ALA A 50 -8.93 -4.22 -6.97
N ALA A 51 -8.16 -4.45 -5.90
CA ALA A 51 -8.68 -4.49 -4.53
C ALA A 51 -9.25 -3.13 -4.09
N PHE A 52 -8.57 -2.02 -4.37
CA PHE A 52 -9.07 -0.69 -4.08
C PHE A 52 -10.32 -0.34 -4.90
N GLN A 53 -10.35 -0.67 -6.18
CA GLN A 53 -11.53 -0.49 -7.03
C GLN A 53 -12.73 -1.29 -6.51
N SER A 54 -12.49 -2.53 -6.05
CA SER A 54 -13.53 -3.38 -5.46
C SER A 54 -14.05 -2.84 -4.12
N ASN A 55 -13.23 -2.10 -3.36
CA ASN A 55 -13.65 -1.48 -2.10
C ASN A 55 -14.50 -0.20 -2.34
N GLY A 56 -14.56 0.30 -3.57
CA GLY A 56 -15.40 1.42 -3.97
C GLY A 56 -15.08 2.71 -3.22
N SER A 57 -16.10 3.37 -2.67
CA SER A 57 -15.95 4.64 -1.93
C SER A 57 -15.77 4.44 -0.41
N ASN A 58 -15.52 3.21 0.06
CA ASN A 58 -15.33 2.98 1.48
C ASN A 58 -13.97 3.57 1.93
N PRO A 59 -13.97 4.50 2.89
CA PRO A 59 -12.74 5.08 3.39
C PRO A 59 -11.92 4.01 4.13
N MET A 60 -10.69 3.77 3.68
CA MET A 60 -9.73 2.90 4.34
C MET A 60 -8.77 3.69 5.24
N ARG A 61 -8.47 3.15 6.41
CA ARG A 61 -7.41 3.66 7.28
C ARG A 61 -6.05 3.20 6.79
N GLU A 62 -5.00 3.96 7.14
CA GLU A 62 -3.61 3.62 6.81
C GLU A 62 -3.21 2.22 7.30
N SER A 63 -3.70 1.80 8.47
CA SER A 63 -3.46 0.45 9.00
C SER A 63 -4.07 -0.64 8.14
N GLU A 64 -5.29 -0.43 7.64
CA GLU A 64 -6.00 -1.40 6.80
C GLU A 64 -5.33 -1.52 5.43
N MET A 65 -4.84 -0.40 4.88
CA MET A 65 -4.03 -0.40 3.66
C MET A 65 -2.73 -1.19 3.83
N VAL A 66 -2.00 -0.95 4.93
CA VAL A 66 -0.76 -1.68 5.23
C VAL A 66 -1.02 -3.18 5.36
N GLU A 67 -2.05 -3.57 6.11
CA GLU A 67 -2.37 -4.99 6.31
C GLU A 67 -2.81 -5.66 5.01
N GLY A 68 -3.68 -5.03 4.22
CA GLY A 68 -4.14 -5.57 2.95
C GLY A 68 -3.02 -5.74 1.92
N ILE A 69 -2.15 -4.73 1.77
CA ILE A 69 -1.04 -4.79 0.80
C ILE A 69 0.00 -5.84 1.22
N LEU A 70 0.32 -5.96 2.51
CA LEU A 70 1.23 -7.00 2.98
C LEU A 70 0.65 -8.39 2.78
N ALA A 71 -0.65 -8.59 3.05
CA ALA A 71 -1.32 -9.87 2.82
C ALA A 71 -1.32 -10.26 1.32
N LEU A 72 -1.54 -9.30 0.42
CA LEU A 72 -1.46 -9.54 -1.03
C LEU A 72 -0.03 -9.87 -1.49
N SER A 73 0.98 -9.19 -0.92
CA SER A 73 2.39 -9.49 -1.17
C SER A 73 2.75 -10.91 -0.72
N GLU A 74 2.32 -11.31 0.47
CA GLU A 74 2.54 -12.65 1.03
C GLU A 74 1.82 -13.72 0.19
N TRP A 75 0.54 -13.51 -0.16
CA TRP A 75 -0.21 -14.42 -1.02
C TRP A 75 0.47 -14.63 -2.37
N LYS A 76 1.00 -13.57 -2.99
CA LYS A 76 1.74 -13.66 -4.25
C LYS A 76 3.02 -14.48 -4.09
N GLU A 77 3.77 -14.28 -3.00
CA GLU A 77 4.98 -15.06 -2.70
C GLU A 77 4.65 -16.56 -2.51
N GLU A 78 3.50 -16.88 -1.92
CA GLU A 78 3.05 -18.27 -1.69
C GLU A 78 2.52 -18.97 -2.96
N ASN A 79 2.02 -18.21 -3.95
CA ASN A 79 1.39 -18.76 -5.17
C ASN A 79 2.29 -18.67 -6.42
N ARG A 80 3.60 -18.49 -6.22
CA ARG A 80 4.63 -18.43 -7.27
C ARG A 80 5.35 -19.76 -7.44
#